data_AF-A0A9E7SVW8-F1
#
_entry.id   AF-A0A9E7SVW8-F1
#
_cell.length_a   1.000
_cell.length_b   1.000
_cell.length_c   1.000
_cell.angle_alpha   90.00
_cell.angle_beta   90.00
_cell.angle_gamma   90.00
#
_symmetry.space_group_name_H-M   'P 1'
#
loop_
_entity.id
_entity.type
_entity.pdbx_description
1 polymer ?
#
loop_
_entity_poly.entity_id
_entity_poly.type
_entity_poly.pdbx_seq_one_letter_code
_entity_poly.pdbx_strand_id
1 'polypeptide(L)'
;MDNSHGSFSRRRLLGGLRTAGLASLAGCLGSFLSSSSRNSRPTEPSDPPQGTPEEFYYVLENGIRDYDITVEALYENDGDLILEYQSTVGDDLESESNSSDGESATESDSDSADESTNESDDPPATRVDHDLYQATLDEMGVVVQAYNQTVVANGDSDYGMLVGDIVNPLEGQAHGWGVKNEWLEAHNEGQMQQMALWMNIQQMIVYEEDVAEASNVSDE
;
A
#
# COMPACT_ATOMS: atom_id res chain seq x y z
N MET A 1 10.97 55.88 38.03
CA MET A 1 10.05 55.03 38.79
C MET A 1 9.07 54.46 37.78
N ASP A 2 9.16 53.27 37.22
CA ASP A 2 10.05 52.12 37.36
C ASP A 2 10.04 51.40 35.99
N ASN A 3 11.22 50.92 35.58
CA ASN A 3 11.42 50.15 34.36
C ASN A 3 10.92 48.72 34.56
N SER A 4 10.10 48.18 33.66
CA SER A 4 9.83 46.75 33.60
C SER A 4 10.31 46.19 32.26
N HIS A 5 11.51 45.60 32.31
CA HIS A 5 12.12 44.83 31.23
C HIS A 5 11.51 43.43 31.21
N GLY A 6 10.71 43.12 30.18
CA GLY A 6 10.33 41.75 29.87
C GLY A 6 11.49 41.01 29.22
N SER A 7 12.15 40.14 29.97
CA SER A 7 13.16 39.20 29.46
C SER A 7 12.50 38.15 28.56
N PHE A 8 12.69 38.26 27.25
CA PHE A 8 12.33 37.19 26.31
C PHE A 8 13.38 36.07 26.41
N SER A 9 13.03 35.02 27.15
CA SER A 9 13.80 33.79 27.27
C SER A 9 13.79 33.03 25.95
N ARG A 10 14.86 33.16 25.16
CA ARG A 10 15.09 32.35 23.95
C ARG A 10 15.55 30.96 24.39
N ARG A 11 14.61 30.01 24.53
CA ARG A 11 14.97 28.59 24.63
C ARG A 11 15.44 28.11 23.26
N ARG A 12 16.76 28.00 23.11
CA ARG A 12 17.42 27.21 22.08
C ARG A 12 17.37 25.75 22.54
N LEU A 13 16.45 24.96 21.98
CA LEU A 13 16.54 23.50 22.03
C LEU A 13 17.18 23.05 20.72
N LEU A 14 18.49 22.84 20.79
CA LEU A 14 19.26 22.02 19.87
C LEU A 14 19.13 20.57 20.34
N GLY A 15 18.96 19.65 19.39
CA GLY A 15 19.34 18.25 19.60
C GLY A 15 18.18 17.27 19.48
N GLY A 16 18.23 16.46 18.42
CA GLY A 16 17.41 15.26 18.28
C GLY A 16 16.92 15.00 16.87
N LEU A 17 17.81 15.03 15.87
CA LEU A 17 17.53 14.34 14.60
C LEU A 17 17.56 12.84 14.91
N ARG A 18 16.42 12.26 15.25
CA ARG A 18 16.22 10.82 15.15
C ARG A 18 15.82 10.54 13.70
N THR A 19 16.81 10.43 12.83
CA THR A 19 16.67 9.56 11.67
C THR A 19 16.44 8.17 12.23
N ALA A 20 15.19 7.75 12.33
CA ALA A 20 14.88 6.33 12.37
C ALA A 20 15.37 5.80 11.03
N GLY A 21 16.49 5.08 11.08
CA GLY A 21 16.92 4.31 9.93
C GLY A 21 15.85 3.26 9.68
N LEU A 22 15.27 3.26 8.49
CA LEU A 22 14.70 2.06 7.88
C LEU A 22 15.87 1.16 7.48
N ALA A 23 16.68 0.77 8.46
CA ALA A 23 17.79 -0.13 8.27
C ALA A 23 17.26 -1.55 8.51
N SER A 24 17.19 -2.30 7.42
CA SER A 24 17.20 -3.76 7.41
C SER A 24 15.88 -4.46 7.76
N LEU A 25 14.87 -4.32 6.89
CA LEU A 25 13.90 -5.41 6.65
C LEU A 25 14.34 -6.34 5.51
N ALA A 26 15.57 -6.19 5.00
CA ALA A 26 16.16 -7.16 4.09
C ALA A 26 16.87 -8.25 4.91
N GLY A 27 16.27 -9.46 4.97
CA GLY A 27 17.03 -10.68 5.31
C GLY A 27 16.53 -11.58 6.45
N CYS A 28 15.39 -11.31 7.10
CA CYS A 28 14.85 -12.19 8.14
C CYS A 28 13.44 -12.75 7.88
N LEU A 29 12.85 -12.54 6.69
CA LEU A 29 11.50 -13.04 6.37
C LEU A 29 11.40 -14.58 6.26
N GLY A 30 12.51 -15.31 6.25
CA GLY A 30 12.51 -16.77 6.08
C GLY A 30 12.66 -17.63 7.35
N SER A 31 12.91 -17.08 8.55
CA SER A 31 13.29 -17.93 9.71
C SER A 31 12.87 -17.45 11.11
N PHE A 32 12.01 -16.43 11.24
CA PHE A 32 11.53 -15.97 12.56
C PHE A 32 10.14 -16.53 12.96
N LEU A 33 9.52 -17.42 12.18
CA LEU A 33 8.23 -18.06 12.49
C LEU A 33 8.22 -19.03 13.71
N SER A 34 9.13 -18.89 14.66
CA SER A 34 9.12 -19.65 15.92
C SER A 34 9.13 -18.76 17.16
N SER A 35 8.60 -17.53 17.09
CA SER A 35 8.30 -16.72 18.27
C SER A 35 6.79 -16.53 18.44
N SER A 36 6.02 -17.62 18.55
CA SER A 36 4.59 -17.63 18.95
C SER A 36 3.71 -16.52 18.37
N SER A 37 4.01 -16.02 17.17
CA SER A 37 3.14 -15.09 16.45
C SER A 37 1.86 -15.87 16.20
N ARG A 38 0.79 -15.46 16.87
CA ARG A 38 -0.50 -16.13 16.73
C ARG A 38 -1.10 -15.53 15.48
N ASN A 39 -1.07 -16.26 14.38
CA ASN A 39 -1.95 -15.92 13.25
C ASN A 39 -3.36 -15.78 13.81
N SER A 40 -3.91 -14.57 13.70
CA SER A 40 -5.28 -14.31 14.08
C SER A 40 -6.20 -15.16 13.21
N ARG A 41 -7.28 -15.67 13.80
CA ARG A 41 -8.32 -16.36 13.03
C ARG A 41 -9.43 -15.37 12.72
N PRO A 42 -10.04 -15.43 11.53
CA PRO A 42 -11.15 -14.55 11.19
C PRO A 42 -12.27 -14.75 12.22
N THR A 43 -12.80 -13.65 12.75
CA THR A 43 -13.90 -13.63 13.71
C THR A 43 -14.96 -12.64 13.22
N GLU A 44 -16.22 -13.08 13.17
CA GLU A 44 -17.33 -12.22 12.75
C GLU A 44 -17.40 -10.95 13.63
N PRO A 45 -17.55 -9.75 13.03
CA PRO A 45 -17.64 -8.50 13.77
C PRO A 45 -18.77 -8.48 14.80
N SER A 46 -18.47 -7.94 15.96
CA SER A 46 -19.42 -7.70 17.05
C SER A 46 -20.36 -6.54 16.74
N ASP A 47 -21.45 -6.39 17.51
CA ASP A 47 -22.35 -5.23 17.47
C ASP A 47 -22.39 -4.51 18.85
N PRO A 48 -21.69 -3.35 19.02
CA PRO A 48 -20.89 -2.65 18.01
C PRO A 48 -19.54 -3.33 17.73
N PRO A 49 -18.92 -3.06 16.57
CA PRO A 49 -17.58 -3.58 16.25
C PRO A 49 -16.56 -3.19 17.32
N GLN A 50 -15.67 -4.10 17.65
CA GLN A 50 -14.62 -3.88 18.65
C GLN A 50 -13.31 -3.43 18.00
N GLY A 51 -13.13 -3.69 16.71
CA GLY A 51 -11.94 -3.31 15.95
C GLY A 51 -10.71 -4.15 16.26
N THR A 52 -10.93 -5.42 16.60
CA THR A 52 -9.82 -6.35 16.76
C THR A 52 -9.27 -6.78 15.39
N PRO A 53 -8.00 -7.22 15.31
CA PRO A 53 -7.44 -7.79 14.08
C PRO A 53 -8.27 -8.93 13.51
N GLU A 54 -8.91 -9.74 14.35
CA GLU A 54 -9.76 -10.85 13.92
C GLU A 54 -11.03 -10.38 13.18
N GLU A 55 -11.62 -9.27 13.62
CA GLU A 55 -12.77 -8.66 12.93
C GLU A 55 -12.34 -8.03 11.60
N PHE A 56 -11.16 -7.39 11.57
CA PHE A 56 -10.55 -6.88 10.34
C PHE A 56 -10.29 -8.01 9.33
N TYR A 57 -9.68 -9.11 9.79
CA TYR A 57 -9.46 -10.30 8.97
C TYR A 57 -10.79 -10.81 8.37
N TYR A 58 -11.82 -10.98 9.19
CA TYR A 58 -13.12 -11.42 8.68
C TYR A 58 -13.67 -10.52 7.58
N VAL A 59 -13.52 -9.20 7.73
CA VAL A 59 -13.98 -8.23 6.73
C VAL A 59 -13.16 -8.31 5.44
N LEU A 60 -11.85 -8.59 5.51
CA LEU A 60 -11.04 -8.79 4.30
C LEU A 60 -11.54 -9.98 3.47
N GLU A 61 -11.77 -11.14 4.10
CA GLU A 61 -12.20 -12.36 3.38
C GLU A 61 -13.68 -12.37 2.98
N ASN A 62 -14.56 -11.69 3.73
CA ASN A 62 -16.02 -11.85 3.57
C ASN A 62 -16.77 -10.54 3.26
N GLY A 63 -16.15 -9.39 3.53
CA GLY A 63 -16.82 -8.09 3.50
C GLY A 63 -16.63 -7.33 2.18
N ILE A 64 -15.61 -7.67 1.41
CA ILE A 64 -15.22 -6.94 0.21
C ILE A 64 -15.78 -7.67 -1.02
N ARG A 65 -16.67 -7.02 -1.77
CA ARG A 65 -17.38 -7.65 -2.90
C ARG A 65 -16.63 -7.62 -4.23
N ASP A 66 -15.76 -6.63 -4.40
CA ASP A 66 -15.13 -6.34 -5.69
C ASP A 66 -13.64 -6.71 -5.72
N TYR A 67 -13.07 -7.14 -4.59
CA TYR A 67 -11.70 -7.64 -4.46
C TYR A 67 -11.71 -8.89 -3.58
N ASP A 68 -11.09 -9.96 -4.07
CA ASP A 68 -10.99 -11.23 -3.36
C ASP A 68 -9.64 -11.31 -2.62
N ILE A 69 -9.54 -10.62 -1.49
CA ILE A 69 -8.29 -10.52 -0.75
C ILE A 69 -8.09 -11.79 0.07
N THR A 70 -7.20 -12.67 -0.40
CA THR A 70 -6.82 -13.88 0.34
C THR A 70 -5.72 -13.54 1.33
N VAL A 71 -6.04 -13.61 2.62
CA VAL A 71 -5.08 -13.33 3.70
C VAL A 71 -4.27 -14.59 4.00
N GLU A 72 -2.94 -14.49 3.90
CA GLU A 72 -2.00 -15.55 4.25
C GLU A 72 -1.65 -15.52 5.73
N ALA A 73 -1.40 -14.32 6.27
CA ALA A 73 -1.14 -14.11 7.68
C ALA A 73 -1.58 -12.72 8.14
N LEU A 74 -2.05 -12.66 9.38
CA LEU A 74 -2.30 -11.42 10.10
C LEU A 74 -1.77 -11.55 11.52
N TYR A 75 -0.85 -10.67 11.89
CA TYR A 75 -0.21 -10.70 13.21
C TYR A 75 0.32 -9.34 13.64
N GLU A 76 0.53 -9.19 14.95
CA GLU A 76 1.14 -8.00 15.53
C GLU A 76 2.67 -8.15 15.62
N ASN A 77 3.40 -7.08 15.28
CA ASN A 77 4.84 -7.00 15.45
C ASN A 77 5.24 -5.59 15.93
N ASP A 78 5.87 -5.50 17.10
CA ASP A 78 6.35 -4.24 17.68
C ASP A 78 5.32 -3.10 17.76
N GLY A 79 4.03 -3.45 17.92
CA GLY A 79 2.92 -2.50 17.96
C GLY A 79 2.37 -2.14 16.59
N ASP A 80 2.85 -2.74 15.50
CA ASP A 80 2.28 -2.60 14.17
C ASP A 80 1.48 -3.86 13.81
N LEU A 81 0.47 -3.70 12.97
CA LEU A 81 -0.32 -4.82 12.42
C LEU A 81 0.26 -5.19 11.04
N ILE A 82 0.72 -6.42 10.90
CA ILE A 82 1.30 -6.94 9.66
C ILE A 82 0.28 -7.85 8.97
N LEU A 83 -0.09 -7.50 7.74
CA LEU A 83 -0.97 -8.25 6.85
C LEU A 83 -0.15 -8.82 5.69
N GLU A 84 -0.02 -10.13 5.61
CA GLU A 84 0.47 -10.84 4.43
C GLU A 84 -0.74 -11.33 3.63
N TYR A 85 -0.83 -10.97 2.36
CA TYR A 85 -1.98 -11.33 1.54
C TYR A 85 -1.58 -11.61 0.09
N GLN A 86 -2.36 -12.47 -0.58
CA GLN A 86 -2.20 -12.72 -2.00
C GLN A 86 -2.97 -11.66 -2.79
N SER A 87 -2.26 -10.98 -3.69
CA SER A 87 -2.88 -10.04 -4.61
C SER A 87 -3.69 -10.78 -5.68
N THR A 88 -4.86 -10.24 -6.03
CA THR A 88 -5.64 -10.70 -7.20
C THR A 88 -5.41 -9.84 -8.43
N VAL A 89 -4.58 -8.80 -8.30
CA VAL A 89 -4.18 -7.94 -9.41
C VAL A 89 -3.45 -8.79 -10.46
N GLY A 90 -3.92 -8.71 -11.71
CA GLY A 90 -3.29 -9.37 -12.87
C GLY A 90 -4.12 -10.50 -13.48
N ASP A 91 -4.98 -11.17 -12.72
CA ASP A 91 -5.84 -12.24 -13.22
C ASP A 91 -6.74 -11.76 -14.39
N ASP A 92 -7.20 -10.51 -14.31
CA ASP A 92 -8.01 -9.88 -15.35
C ASP A 92 -7.17 -9.28 -16.50
N LEU A 93 -5.93 -8.84 -16.23
CA LEU A 93 -5.04 -8.22 -17.23
C LEU A 93 -4.52 -9.24 -18.25
N GLU A 94 -4.34 -10.50 -17.84
CA GLU A 94 -3.99 -11.58 -18.75
C GLU A 94 -5.13 -11.94 -19.73
N SER A 95 -6.37 -11.65 -19.33
CA SER A 95 -7.57 -12.03 -20.10
C SER A 95 -7.87 -11.09 -21.27
N GLU A 96 -7.62 -9.79 -21.13
CA GLU A 96 -7.89 -8.81 -22.20
C GLU A 96 -6.87 -8.88 -23.34
N SER A 97 -5.63 -9.25 -23.03
CA SER A 97 -4.52 -9.36 -23.98
C SER A 97 -4.74 -10.41 -25.09
N ASN A 98 -5.69 -11.33 -24.89
CA ASN A 98 -5.92 -12.46 -25.79
C ASN A 98 -7.20 -12.34 -26.64
N SER A 99 -7.86 -11.18 -26.65
CA SER A 99 -9.11 -10.95 -27.41
C SER A 99 -8.92 -10.11 -28.68
N SER A 100 -7.74 -10.16 -29.29
CA SER A 100 -7.51 -9.66 -30.66
C SER A 100 -7.80 -10.75 -31.71
N ASP A 101 -8.98 -11.37 -31.64
CA ASP A 101 -9.49 -12.14 -32.76
C ASP A 101 -10.23 -11.18 -33.70
N GLY A 102 -9.60 -10.95 -34.84
CA GLY A 102 -9.97 -9.92 -35.79
C GLY A 102 -11.34 -10.11 -36.41
N GLU A 103 -12.08 -9.00 -36.49
CA GLU A 103 -13.07 -8.79 -37.55
C GLU A 103 -12.65 -7.55 -38.36
N SER A 104 -11.63 -7.77 -39.19
CA SER A 104 -11.35 -6.94 -40.35
C SER A 104 -12.31 -7.32 -41.46
N ALA A 105 -13.29 -6.45 -41.75
CA ALA A 105 -13.80 -6.24 -43.10
C ALA A 105 -14.87 -5.13 -43.13
N THR A 106 -14.46 -3.88 -43.37
CA THR A 106 -15.24 -3.00 -44.25
C THR A 106 -14.28 -2.18 -45.09
N GLU A 107 -14.13 -2.62 -46.35
CA GLU A 107 -13.49 -1.91 -47.43
C GLU A 107 -14.19 -0.55 -47.62
N SER A 108 -13.43 0.53 -47.64
CA SER A 108 -13.89 1.82 -48.17
C SER A 108 -12.69 2.59 -48.71
N ASP A 109 -12.54 2.47 -50.03
CA ASP A 109 -11.61 3.24 -50.87
C ASP A 109 -11.78 4.75 -50.62
N SER A 110 -10.68 5.42 -50.26
CA SER A 110 -10.56 6.87 -50.40
C SER A 110 -9.08 7.23 -50.55
N ASP A 111 -8.64 7.29 -51.81
CA ASP A 111 -7.41 7.92 -52.27
C ASP A 111 -7.26 9.34 -51.73
N SER A 112 -6.22 9.60 -50.95
CA SER A 112 -5.55 10.90 -50.87
C SER A 112 -4.15 10.71 -50.32
N ALA A 113 -3.18 10.91 -51.21
CA ALA A 113 -1.76 10.96 -50.91
C ALA A 113 -1.44 12.16 -50.01
N ASP A 114 -0.84 11.91 -48.84
CA ASP A 114 0.29 12.73 -48.38
C ASP A 114 1.17 11.91 -47.43
N GLU A 115 2.47 12.08 -47.64
CA GLU A 115 3.56 11.23 -47.21
C GLU A 115 4.22 11.88 -45.98
N SER A 116 4.05 11.28 -44.81
CA SER A 116 4.96 11.43 -43.68
C SER A 116 4.71 10.34 -42.65
N THR A 117 5.20 9.16 -42.97
CA THR A 117 5.44 8.09 -42.00
C THR A 117 6.63 8.49 -41.14
N ASN A 118 6.34 9.25 -40.08
CA ASN A 118 7.26 9.36 -38.96
C ASN A 118 7.07 8.08 -38.13
N GLU A 119 7.71 6.99 -38.55
CA GLU A 119 8.02 5.84 -37.69
C GLU A 119 8.92 6.35 -36.57
N SER A 120 8.30 6.93 -35.54
CA SER A 120 8.93 7.06 -34.25
C SER A 120 8.95 5.66 -33.65
N ASP A 121 10.15 5.08 -33.59
CA ASP A 121 10.53 3.92 -32.77
C ASP A 121 10.27 4.22 -31.27
N ASP A 122 9.01 4.40 -30.88
CA ASP A 122 8.60 4.40 -29.48
C ASP A 122 8.34 2.95 -29.06
N PRO A 123 9.10 2.41 -28.09
CA PRO A 123 8.92 1.03 -27.67
C PRO A 123 7.54 0.84 -27.04
N PRO A 124 6.80 -0.23 -27.38
CA PRO A 124 5.48 -0.53 -26.80
C PRO A 124 5.60 -1.14 -25.39
N ALA A 125 6.28 -0.46 -24.46
CA ALA A 125 6.70 -1.02 -23.17
C ALA A 125 6.32 -0.17 -21.96
N THR A 126 5.17 0.50 -21.93
CA THR A 126 4.76 1.31 -20.75
C THR A 126 3.28 1.26 -20.38
N ARG A 127 2.43 0.59 -21.17
CA ARG A 127 0.98 0.58 -20.91
C ARG A 127 0.58 -0.44 -19.85
N VAL A 128 1.19 -1.63 -19.90
CA VAL A 128 0.94 -2.72 -18.94
C VAL A 128 1.33 -2.31 -17.52
N ASP A 129 2.44 -1.58 -17.38
CA ASP A 129 2.92 -1.13 -16.06
C ASP A 129 1.98 -0.10 -15.41
N HIS A 130 1.31 0.74 -16.21
CA HIS A 130 0.36 1.71 -15.67
C HIS A 130 -0.91 1.04 -15.14
N ASP A 131 -1.46 0.08 -15.89
CA ASP A 131 -2.69 -0.61 -15.51
C ASP A 131 -2.44 -1.49 -14.27
N LEU A 132 -1.28 -2.16 -14.19
CA LEU A 132 -0.83 -2.90 -13.01
C LEU A 132 -0.69 -1.99 -11.77
N TYR A 133 -0.04 -0.84 -11.94
CA TYR A 133 0.14 0.15 -10.87
C TYR A 133 -1.22 0.65 -10.35
N GLN A 134 -2.15 1.01 -11.23
CA GLN A 134 -3.48 1.48 -10.81
C GLN A 134 -4.27 0.39 -10.09
N ALA A 135 -4.27 -0.83 -10.63
CA ALA A 135 -4.97 -1.95 -10.00
C ALA A 135 -4.40 -2.27 -8.60
N THR A 136 -3.08 -2.15 -8.44
CA THR A 136 -2.41 -2.26 -7.13
C THR A 136 -2.87 -1.17 -6.16
N LEU A 137 -2.96 0.09 -6.61
CA LEU A 137 -3.46 1.18 -5.76
C LEU A 137 -4.92 1.00 -5.35
N ASP A 138 -5.76 0.52 -6.27
CA ASP A 138 -7.17 0.30 -5.97
C ASP A 138 -7.34 -0.83 -4.93
N GLU A 139 -6.61 -1.93 -5.07
CA GLU A 139 -6.55 -3.02 -4.09
C GLU A 139 -6.11 -2.51 -2.71
N MET A 140 -5.00 -1.77 -2.64
CA MET A 140 -4.52 -1.14 -1.40
C MET A 140 -5.60 -0.26 -0.78
N GLY A 141 -6.34 0.50 -1.59
CA GLY A 141 -7.42 1.37 -1.11
C GLY A 141 -8.55 0.63 -0.44
N VAL A 142 -8.87 -0.56 -0.94
CA VAL A 142 -9.86 -1.42 -0.32
C VAL A 142 -9.36 -1.94 1.03
N VAL A 143 -8.11 -2.41 1.13
CA VAL A 143 -7.54 -2.85 2.41
C VAL A 143 -7.51 -1.71 3.43
N VAL A 144 -7.02 -0.52 3.03
CA VAL A 144 -6.94 0.67 3.88
C VAL A 144 -8.34 1.09 4.35
N GLN A 145 -9.33 1.03 3.47
CA GLN A 145 -10.72 1.35 3.82
C GLN A 145 -11.28 0.36 4.85
N ALA A 146 -11.08 -0.94 4.63
CA ALA A 146 -11.51 -1.98 5.56
C ALA A 146 -10.82 -1.80 6.92
N TYR A 147 -9.52 -1.54 6.94
CA TYR A 147 -8.76 -1.30 8.16
C TYR A 147 -9.25 -0.05 8.91
N ASN A 148 -9.50 1.05 8.20
CA ASN A 148 -10.02 2.27 8.81
C ASN A 148 -11.42 2.04 9.44
N GLN A 149 -12.31 1.33 8.74
CA GLN A 149 -13.68 1.09 9.22
C GLN A 149 -13.74 0.10 10.39
N THR A 150 -12.85 -0.89 10.41
CA THR A 150 -12.85 -1.94 11.41
C THR A 150 -11.96 -1.59 12.59
N VAL A 151 -10.72 -1.19 12.39
CA VAL A 151 -9.75 -1.02 13.46
C VAL A 151 -9.74 0.43 13.96
N VAL A 152 -9.47 1.38 13.07
CA VAL A 152 -9.21 2.78 13.47
C VAL A 152 -10.48 3.50 13.94
N ALA A 153 -11.59 3.39 13.21
CA ALA A 153 -12.83 4.09 13.52
C ALA A 153 -13.47 3.66 14.85
N ASN A 154 -13.14 2.47 15.35
CA ASN A 154 -13.62 1.97 16.63
C ASN A 154 -12.73 2.40 17.82
N GLY A 155 -11.61 3.09 17.54
CA GLY A 155 -10.92 3.99 18.47
C GLY A 155 -10.14 3.36 19.61
N ASP A 156 -9.99 2.02 19.62
CA ASP A 156 -9.32 1.28 20.71
C ASP A 156 -8.13 0.44 20.21
N SER A 157 -7.60 0.75 19.02
CA SER A 157 -6.45 0.03 18.48
C SER A 157 -5.14 0.63 18.99
N ASP A 158 -4.36 -0.16 19.73
CA ASP A 158 -3.01 0.20 20.18
C ASP A 158 -1.96 0.17 19.03
N TYR A 159 -2.38 -0.06 17.79
CA TYR A 159 -1.48 -0.20 16.65
C TYR A 159 -0.89 1.14 16.19
N GLY A 160 0.38 1.14 15.79
CA GLY A 160 1.06 2.30 15.21
C GLY A 160 0.73 2.48 13.73
N MET A 161 0.81 1.38 12.98
CA MET A 161 0.47 1.33 11.55
C MET A 161 -0.01 -0.06 11.12
N LEU A 162 -0.69 -0.11 9.97
CA LEU A 162 -0.87 -1.32 9.18
C LEU A 162 0.26 -1.39 8.14
N VAL A 163 0.93 -2.54 8.05
CA VAL A 163 1.86 -2.90 6.99
C VAL A 163 1.22 -4.00 6.16
N GLY A 164 1.15 -3.82 4.84
CA GLY A 164 0.66 -4.82 3.91
C GLY A 164 1.83 -5.38 3.08
N ASP A 165 2.03 -6.69 3.11
CA ASP A 165 3.00 -7.42 2.31
C ASP A 165 2.25 -8.28 1.28
N ILE A 166 2.52 -8.04 -0.01
CA ILE A 166 1.94 -8.81 -1.11
C ILE A 166 2.76 -10.08 -1.30
N VAL A 167 2.11 -11.23 -1.16
CA VAL A 167 2.75 -12.54 -1.30
C VAL A 167 2.80 -12.92 -2.78
N ASN A 168 4.02 -13.18 -3.27
CA ASN A 168 4.32 -13.46 -4.69
C ASN A 168 3.83 -12.36 -5.65
N PRO A 169 4.31 -11.11 -5.50
CA PRO A 169 3.90 -10.00 -6.37
C PRO A 169 4.31 -10.26 -7.83
N LEU A 170 3.54 -9.70 -8.76
CA LEU A 170 3.90 -9.69 -10.19
C LEU A 170 5.10 -8.79 -10.46
N GLU A 171 5.79 -9.01 -11.60
CA GLU A 171 6.86 -8.12 -12.04
C GLU A 171 6.34 -6.68 -12.19
N GLY A 172 6.98 -5.74 -11.50
CA GLY A 172 6.56 -4.33 -11.45
C GLY A 172 5.46 -4.00 -10.44
N GLN A 173 4.90 -4.99 -9.75
CA GLN A 173 3.95 -4.78 -8.66
C GLN A 173 4.69 -4.37 -7.36
N ALA A 174 3.97 -3.65 -6.49
CA ALA A 174 4.46 -3.40 -5.13
C ALA A 174 4.67 -4.71 -4.37
N HIS A 175 5.75 -4.78 -3.59
CA HIS A 175 6.01 -5.89 -2.66
C HIS A 175 5.38 -5.63 -1.29
N GLY A 176 5.34 -4.36 -0.88
CA GLY A 176 4.74 -3.98 0.39
C GLY A 176 4.37 -2.51 0.44
N TRP A 177 3.59 -2.15 1.45
CA TRP A 177 3.10 -0.80 1.68
C TRP A 177 2.73 -0.61 3.15
N GLY A 178 2.44 0.63 3.55
CA GLY A 178 1.96 0.87 4.91
C GLY A 178 1.14 2.14 5.08
N VAL A 179 0.29 2.13 6.09
CA VAL A 179 -0.55 3.28 6.48
C VAL A 179 -0.53 3.45 7.99
N LYS A 180 -0.20 4.67 8.45
CA LYS A 180 -0.19 4.97 9.88
C LYS A 180 -1.58 5.27 10.41
N ASN A 181 -1.85 4.85 11.65
CA ASN A 181 -3.11 5.15 12.33
C ASN A 181 -3.33 6.65 12.47
N GLU A 182 -2.28 7.41 12.82
CA GLU A 182 -2.34 8.87 12.93
C GLU A 182 -2.81 9.57 11.63
N TRP A 183 -2.56 8.99 10.46
CA TRP A 183 -3.00 9.56 9.18
C TRP A 183 -4.48 9.33 8.95
N LEU A 184 -4.97 8.12 9.27
CA LEU A 184 -6.38 7.76 9.15
C LEU A 184 -7.23 8.50 10.17
N GLU A 185 -6.77 8.64 11.41
CA GLU A 185 -7.41 9.46 12.44
C GLU A 185 -7.51 10.92 12.00
N ALA A 186 -6.39 11.53 11.56
CA ALA A 186 -6.38 12.90 11.05
C ALA A 186 -7.32 13.07 9.85
N HIS A 187 -7.43 12.05 8.99
CA HIS A 187 -8.37 12.05 7.87
C HIS A 187 -9.83 12.00 8.33
N ASN A 188 -10.16 11.08 9.23
CA ASN A 188 -11.50 10.92 9.81
C ASN A 188 -11.96 12.20 10.54
N GLU A 189 -11.04 12.91 11.19
CA GLU A 189 -11.29 14.20 11.84
C GLU A 189 -11.35 15.41 10.87
N GLY A 190 -11.09 15.19 9.57
CA GLY A 190 -11.05 16.25 8.55
C GLY A 190 -9.81 17.15 8.62
N GLN A 191 -8.79 16.76 9.41
CA GLN A 191 -7.51 17.45 9.50
C GLN A 191 -6.58 17.09 8.32
N MET A 192 -6.77 15.92 7.71
CA MET A 192 -6.03 15.46 6.53
C MET A 192 -6.98 15.26 5.35
N GLN A 193 -6.67 15.88 4.21
CA GLN A 193 -7.42 15.67 2.98
C GLN A 193 -7.12 14.29 2.39
N GLN A 194 -8.10 13.68 1.71
CA GLN A 194 -7.95 12.37 1.06
C GLN A 194 -6.71 12.29 0.16
N MET A 195 -6.44 13.34 -0.63
CA MET A 195 -5.25 13.40 -1.49
C MET A 195 -3.95 13.38 -0.68
N ALA A 196 -3.91 14.05 0.48
CA ALA A 196 -2.73 14.05 1.33
C ALA A 196 -2.50 12.69 2.01
N LEU A 197 -3.58 12.02 2.43
CA LEU A 197 -3.52 10.64 2.93
C LEU A 197 -2.91 9.71 1.87
N TRP A 198 -3.42 9.77 0.63
CA TRP A 198 -2.93 8.94 -0.46
C TRP A 198 -1.47 9.22 -0.83
N MET A 199 -1.06 10.48 -0.87
CA MET A 199 0.33 10.85 -1.13
C MET A 199 1.29 10.35 -0.04
N ASN A 200 0.83 10.21 1.21
CA ASN A 200 1.65 9.64 2.29
C ASN A 200 1.74 8.12 2.17
N ILE A 201 0.63 7.43 1.84
CA ILE A 201 0.63 5.97 1.61
C ILE A 201 1.54 5.62 0.43
N GLN A 202 1.47 6.35 -0.69
CA GLN A 202 2.32 6.09 -1.86
C GLN A 202 3.82 6.20 -1.57
N GLN A 203 4.22 7.05 -0.63
CA GLN A 203 5.63 7.17 -0.21
C GLN A 203 6.12 5.97 0.62
N MET A 204 5.20 5.13 1.11
CA MET A 204 5.52 3.94 1.89
C MET A 204 5.50 2.66 1.05
N ILE A 205 5.22 2.76 -0.26
CA ILE A 205 5.24 1.61 -1.16
C ILE A 205 6.70 1.17 -1.38
N VAL A 206 6.92 -0.13 -1.36
CA VAL A 206 8.23 -0.79 -1.58
C VAL A 206 8.14 -1.66 -2.83
N TYR A 207 9.10 -1.52 -3.74
CA TYR A 207 9.24 -2.35 -4.94
C TYR A 207 10.44 -3.30 -4.86
N GLU A 208 10.52 -4.30 -5.74
CA GLU A 208 11.61 -5.30 -5.76
C GLU A 208 13.01 -4.65 -5.82
N GLU A 209 13.15 -3.60 -6.63
CA GLU A 209 14.41 -2.88 -6.83
C GLU A 209 14.96 -2.33 -5.50
N ASP A 210 14.07 -1.79 -4.65
CA ASP A 210 14.43 -1.25 -3.34
C ASP A 210 14.93 -2.34 -2.38
N VAL A 211 14.39 -3.56 -2.49
CA VAL A 211 14.78 -4.70 -1.66
C VAL A 211 16.15 -5.24 -2.07
N ALA A 212 16.41 -5.34 -3.38
CA ALA A 212 17.68 -5.81 -3.90
C ALA A 212 18.84 -4.88 -3.53
N GLU A 213 18.62 -3.56 -3.54
CA GLU A 213 19.62 -2.58 -3.10
C GLU A 213 19.96 -2.74 -1.62
N ALA A 214 18.97 -2.94 -0.75
CA ALA A 214 19.19 -3.11 0.69
C ALA A 214 20.00 -4.37 1.03
N SER A 215 19.84 -5.45 0.24
CA SER A 215 20.60 -6.71 0.39
C SER A 215 22.10 -6.51 0.14
N ASN A 216 22.48 -5.74 -0.88
CA ASN A 216 23.88 -5.62 -1.32
C ASN A 216 24.77 -4.76 -0.40
N VAL A 217 24.18 -3.97 0.49
CA VAL A 217 24.92 -3.08 1.41
C VAL A 217 25.51 -3.84 2.62
N SER A 218 25.11 -5.08 2.85
CA SER A 218 25.48 -5.82 4.07
C SER A 218 26.78 -6.65 3.97
N ASP A 219 27.39 -6.74 2.79
CA ASP A 219 28.55 -7.61 2.51
C ASP A 219 29.91 -6.87 2.34
N GLU A 220 29.98 -5.55 2.55
CA GLU A 220 31.21 -4.74 2.56
C GLU A 220 31.68 -4.35 3.98
#